data_AF-A0A2H0YCW3-F1
#
_entry.id   AF-A0A2H0YCW3-F1
#
_cell.length_a   1.000
_cell.length_b   1.000
_cell.length_c   1.000
_cell.angle_alpha   90.00
_cell.angle_beta   90.00
_cell.angle_gamma   90.00
#
_symmetry.space_group_name_H-M   'P 1'
#
loop_
_entity.id
_entity.type
_entity.pdbx_description
1 polymer ?
#
loop_
_entity_poly.entity_id
_entity_poly.type
_entity_poly.pdbx_seq_one_letter_code
_entity_poly.pdbx_strand_id
1 'polypeptide(L)'
;MNIEGSRSYTRECIQCGHTESYALPQIKKKVLYLDQFVISNLVKLLDKSHPSHEKIKSDSFWEALFIKLEAASKSQAIVCPDSFYHQDESLTGRINFRFMKRLYEHFSSGKTLNPSIIVERNQVAQHFEAWLEERKAEFNFDPQEIAFERDLHTWSVGLRISVGGRPYPGQVENLQKTNAMTEEQLKAVWERWKNEKNVGFVARVKEETGGLGKGLITAVRQFAERRARAMARIVAGENYEMDLDDFMPPMSNDILEALMRTARSKGLSEQQVAETIVRYFNDIDALLEIPYVRISSVMFAGLAHRAANGQKKPPRSTADVQFISSYLPYCDALFVDKESASLLKEFPKNTPEYLRLKEFPAKIFSLNNKKAFLDYLDELVVDIPSDQIEILKDMSGNDYNKPYWSIIEHEKISRDRG
;
A
#
# COMPACT_ATOMS: atom_id res chain seq x y z
N MET A 1 -9.76 -18.03 -10.33
CA MET A 1 -10.81 -18.83 -9.68
C MET A 1 -11.34 -17.96 -8.56
N ASN A 2 -12.45 -17.26 -8.80
CA ASN A 2 -13.02 -16.35 -7.80
C ASN A 2 -13.72 -17.21 -6.75
N ILE A 3 -13.12 -17.31 -5.57
CA ILE A 3 -13.86 -17.76 -4.40
C ILE A 3 -14.67 -16.53 -3.98
N GLU A 4 -15.86 -16.36 -4.56
CA GLU A 4 -16.86 -15.44 -4.03
C GLU A 4 -17.02 -15.77 -2.55
N GLY A 5 -16.78 -14.79 -1.68
CA GLY A 5 -16.80 -15.05 -0.24
C GLY A 5 -18.15 -15.62 0.19
N SER A 6 -18.11 -16.50 1.18
CA SER A 6 -19.27 -17.29 1.56
C SER A 6 -20.42 -16.39 1.99
N ARG A 7 -21.58 -16.53 1.33
CA ARG A 7 -22.85 -15.87 1.73
C ARG A 7 -23.63 -16.69 2.76
N SER A 8 -23.11 -17.85 3.11
CA SER A 8 -23.69 -18.77 4.08
C SER A 8 -22.57 -19.57 4.77
N TYR A 9 -22.86 -20.19 5.89
CA TYR A 9 -22.01 -21.22 6.47
C TYR A 9 -22.83 -22.50 6.69
N THR A 10 -22.16 -23.65 6.70
CA THR A 10 -22.81 -24.95 6.86
C THR A 10 -22.36 -25.57 8.17
N ARG A 11 -23.32 -26.06 8.96
CA ARG A 11 -23.07 -26.93 10.10
C ARG A 11 -23.23 -28.37 9.65
N GLU A 12 -22.32 -29.23 10.07
CA GLU A 12 -22.38 -30.67 9.81
C GLU A 12 -22.37 -31.42 11.13
N CYS A 13 -23.34 -32.32 11.32
CA CYS A 13 -23.32 -33.24 12.45
C CYS A 13 -22.22 -34.28 12.25
N ILE A 14 -21.21 -34.29 13.12
CA ILE A 14 -20.08 -35.24 13.04
C ILE A 14 -20.52 -36.71 13.15
N GLN A 15 -21.67 -37.00 13.78
CA GLN A 15 -22.15 -38.38 13.98
C GLN A 15 -22.90 -38.94 12.77
N CYS A 16 -23.73 -38.15 12.11
CA CYS A 16 -24.62 -38.63 11.04
C CYS A 16 -24.41 -37.94 9.69
N GLY A 17 -23.56 -36.91 9.60
CA GLY A 17 -23.30 -36.15 8.38
C GLY A 17 -24.46 -35.26 7.95
N HIS A 18 -25.49 -35.08 8.77
CA HIS A 18 -26.58 -34.15 8.46
C HIS A 18 -26.04 -32.72 8.37
N THR A 19 -26.41 -32.02 7.31
CA THR A 19 -25.96 -30.65 7.05
C THR A 19 -27.11 -29.66 7.09
N GLU A 20 -26.84 -28.51 7.70
CA GLU A 20 -27.74 -27.37 7.72
C GLU A 20 -26.98 -26.12 7.26
N SER A 21 -27.58 -25.32 6.40
CA SER A 21 -26.98 -24.08 5.89
C SER A 21 -27.66 -22.85 6.46
N TYR A 22 -26.84 -21.89 6.86
CA TYR A 22 -27.23 -20.66 7.53
C TYR A 22 -26.72 -19.47 6.73
N ALA A 23 -27.57 -18.47 6.49
CA ALA A 23 -27.17 -17.26 5.78
C ALA A 23 -26.22 -16.39 6.63
N LEU A 24 -25.24 -15.77 5.97
CA LEU A 24 -24.39 -14.74 6.58
C LEU A 24 -24.94 -13.36 6.20
N PRO A 25 -25.10 -12.43 7.16
CA PRO A 25 -25.58 -11.09 6.86
C PRO A 25 -24.54 -10.34 6.04
N GLN A 26 -24.99 -9.36 5.27
CA GLN A 26 -24.08 -8.44 4.60
C GLN A 26 -23.38 -7.58 5.65
N ILE A 27 -22.06 -7.51 5.58
CA ILE A 27 -21.24 -6.71 6.50
C ILE A 27 -20.49 -5.65 5.70
N LYS A 28 -20.17 -4.53 6.35
CA LYS A 28 -19.33 -3.48 5.77
C LYS A 28 -18.18 -3.18 6.72
N LYS A 29 -17.04 -3.81 6.46
CA LYS A 29 -15.80 -3.62 7.22
C LYS A 29 -15.23 -2.23 6.99
N LYS A 30 -14.61 -1.67 8.04
CA LYS A 30 -13.69 -0.54 7.91
C LYS A 30 -12.35 -1.00 7.36
N VAL A 31 -11.83 -0.29 6.36
CA VAL A 31 -10.55 -0.60 5.73
C VAL A 31 -9.45 0.16 6.46
N LEU A 32 -8.61 -0.57 7.19
CA LEU A 32 -7.54 -0.04 8.02
C LEU A 32 -6.19 -0.47 7.47
N TYR A 33 -5.42 0.45 6.91
CA TYR A 33 -4.05 0.13 6.49
C TYR A 33 -3.08 0.27 7.66
N LEU A 34 -2.32 -0.79 7.92
CA LEU A 34 -1.26 -0.80 8.93
C LEU A 34 0.08 -0.71 8.21
N ASP A 35 0.92 0.24 8.60
CA ASP A 35 2.30 0.30 8.11
C ASP A 35 3.13 -0.90 8.63
N GLN A 36 4.14 -1.30 7.88
CA GLN A 36 5.00 -2.45 8.15
C GLN A 36 5.65 -2.37 9.53
N PHE A 37 5.98 -1.18 10.04
CA PHE A 37 6.56 -1.08 11.40
C PHE A 37 5.59 -1.53 12.49
N VAL A 38 4.26 -1.40 12.28
CA VAL A 38 3.24 -1.91 13.20
C VAL A 38 3.32 -3.42 13.25
N ILE A 39 3.27 -4.07 12.08
CA ILE A 39 3.41 -5.52 11.92
C ILE A 39 4.72 -5.99 12.55
N SER A 40 5.82 -5.26 12.30
CA SER A 40 7.15 -5.57 12.83
C SER A 40 7.18 -5.59 14.36
N ASN A 41 6.56 -4.61 15.02
CA ASN A 41 6.52 -4.56 16.48
C ASN A 41 5.56 -5.60 17.06
N LEU A 42 4.46 -5.90 16.39
CA LEU A 42 3.57 -7.00 16.80
C LEU A 42 4.26 -8.37 16.67
N VAL A 43 5.06 -8.63 15.64
CA VAL A 43 5.87 -9.86 15.56
C VAL A 43 6.86 -9.93 16.73
N LYS A 44 7.55 -8.83 17.07
CA LYS A 44 8.46 -8.80 18.23
C LYS A 44 7.75 -9.04 19.56
N LEU A 45 6.51 -8.55 19.69
CA LEU A 45 5.66 -8.82 20.85
C LEU A 45 5.31 -10.31 20.94
N LEU A 46 4.96 -10.95 19.83
CA LEU A 46 4.49 -12.34 19.80
C LEU A 46 5.64 -13.36 19.83
N ASP A 47 6.82 -13.00 19.30
CA ASP A 47 8.00 -13.84 19.30
C ASP A 47 8.82 -13.66 20.59
N LYS A 48 8.57 -14.52 21.58
CA LYS A 48 9.32 -14.57 22.86
C LYS A 48 10.83 -14.76 22.69
N SER A 49 11.29 -15.34 21.57
CA SER A 49 12.73 -15.54 21.30
C SER A 49 13.40 -14.32 20.65
N HIS A 50 12.62 -13.32 20.23
CA HIS A 50 13.17 -12.16 19.56
C HIS A 50 13.91 -11.25 20.58
N PRO A 51 15.13 -10.74 20.29
CA PRO A 51 15.92 -9.94 21.24
C PRO A 51 15.22 -8.69 21.77
N SER A 52 14.26 -8.15 21.02
CA SER A 52 13.49 -6.97 21.41
C SER A 52 12.16 -7.27 22.14
N HIS A 53 11.83 -8.53 22.41
CA HIS A 53 10.56 -8.93 23.02
C HIS A 53 10.28 -8.18 24.33
N GLU A 54 11.21 -8.23 25.28
CA GLU A 54 11.05 -7.58 26.60
C GLU A 54 10.87 -6.06 26.49
N LYS A 55 11.56 -5.42 25.55
CA LYS A 55 11.43 -3.97 25.30
C LYS A 55 10.05 -3.62 24.72
N ILE A 56 9.52 -4.43 23.83
CA ILE A 56 8.21 -4.18 23.22
C ILE A 56 7.09 -4.48 24.22
N LYS A 57 7.24 -5.56 24.99
CA LYS A 57 6.29 -5.97 26.02
C LYS A 57 6.16 -4.94 27.16
N SER A 58 7.23 -4.21 27.49
CA SER A 58 7.16 -3.16 28.52
C SER A 58 6.37 -1.92 28.10
N ASP A 59 6.17 -1.69 26.79
CA ASP A 59 5.25 -0.66 26.28
C ASP A 59 3.86 -1.29 26.09
N SER A 60 3.00 -1.10 27.10
CA SER A 60 1.65 -1.68 27.18
C SER A 60 0.76 -1.36 25.98
N PHE A 61 1.10 -0.33 25.19
CA PHE A 61 0.43 -0.02 23.94
C PHE A 61 0.40 -1.20 22.97
N TRP A 62 1.49 -1.95 22.81
CA TRP A 62 1.55 -3.02 21.80
C TRP A 62 0.68 -4.21 22.16
N GLU A 63 0.61 -4.55 23.45
CA GLU A 63 -0.28 -5.58 23.97
C GLU A 63 -1.75 -5.18 23.78
N ALA A 64 -2.09 -3.94 24.20
CA ALA A 64 -3.43 -3.41 24.02
C ALA A 64 -3.82 -3.32 22.53
N LEU A 65 -2.89 -2.93 21.67
CA LEU A 65 -3.10 -2.86 20.23
C LEU A 65 -3.40 -4.24 19.64
N PHE A 66 -2.59 -5.26 19.99
CA PHE A 66 -2.81 -6.62 19.49
C PHE A 66 -4.18 -7.15 19.91
N ILE A 67 -4.55 -6.97 21.18
CA ILE A 67 -5.86 -7.40 21.70
C ILE A 67 -7.00 -6.74 20.93
N LYS A 68 -6.94 -5.43 20.71
CA LYS A 68 -8.01 -4.68 20.02
C LYS A 68 -8.06 -4.95 18.53
N LEU A 69 -6.92 -5.12 17.86
CA LEU A 69 -6.88 -5.54 16.45
C LEU A 69 -7.45 -6.94 16.26
N GLU A 70 -7.13 -7.88 17.17
CA GLU A 70 -7.70 -9.22 17.17
C GLU A 70 -9.21 -9.18 17.34
N ALA A 71 -9.70 -8.43 18.32
CA ALA A 71 -11.13 -8.26 18.56
C ALA A 71 -11.83 -7.65 17.33
N ALA A 72 -11.33 -6.55 16.79
CA ALA A 72 -11.92 -5.89 15.62
C ALA A 72 -11.90 -6.77 14.36
N SER A 73 -10.79 -7.47 14.11
CA SER A 73 -10.64 -8.37 12.95
C SER A 73 -11.56 -9.59 13.05
N LYS A 74 -11.54 -10.29 14.19
CA LYS A 74 -12.36 -11.50 14.42
C LYS A 74 -13.84 -11.19 14.44
N SER A 75 -14.19 -10.02 14.95
CA SER A 75 -15.58 -9.56 14.93
C SER A 75 -16.04 -9.06 13.57
N GLN A 76 -15.19 -9.10 12.53
CA GLN A 76 -15.47 -8.61 11.18
C GLN A 76 -15.82 -7.11 11.13
N ALA A 77 -15.31 -6.30 12.07
CA ALA A 77 -15.46 -4.84 12.03
C ALA A 77 -14.45 -4.17 11.10
N ILE A 78 -13.26 -4.76 10.98
CA ILE A 78 -12.17 -4.23 10.15
C ILE A 78 -11.65 -5.29 9.17
N VAL A 79 -11.00 -4.81 8.13
CA VAL A 79 -10.04 -5.57 7.33
C VAL A 79 -8.75 -4.76 7.24
N CYS A 80 -7.61 -5.40 7.46
CA CYS A 80 -6.30 -4.76 7.28
C CYS A 80 -5.60 -5.35 6.06
N PRO A 81 -5.97 -4.91 4.84
CA PRO A 81 -5.46 -5.55 3.65
C PRO A 81 -3.94 -5.40 3.56
N ASP A 82 -3.27 -6.44 3.10
CA ASP A 82 -1.83 -6.40 2.87
C ASP A 82 -1.52 -5.74 1.53
N SER A 83 -0.24 -5.50 1.26
CA SER A 83 0.21 -4.82 0.05
C SER A 83 1.59 -5.31 -0.34
N PHE A 84 2.02 -4.95 -1.55
CA PHE A 84 3.35 -5.27 -2.05
C PHE A 84 4.47 -4.63 -1.20
N TYR A 85 4.19 -3.50 -0.53
CA TYR A 85 5.12 -2.89 0.43
C TYR A 85 5.40 -3.82 1.63
N HIS A 86 4.36 -4.47 2.17
CA HIS A 86 4.56 -5.45 3.24
C HIS A 86 5.44 -6.62 2.78
N GLN A 87 5.25 -7.08 1.53
CA GLN A 87 6.02 -8.19 0.98
C GLN A 87 7.49 -7.81 0.79
N ASP A 88 7.77 -6.70 0.10
CA ASP A 88 9.12 -6.26 -0.24
C ASP A 88 9.94 -5.89 1.01
N GLU A 89 9.34 -5.18 1.97
CA GLU A 89 10.02 -4.82 3.22
C GLU A 89 10.24 -6.03 4.12
N SER A 90 9.35 -7.02 4.09
CA SER A 90 9.55 -8.27 4.84
C SER A 90 10.70 -9.10 4.28
N LEU A 91 10.97 -9.03 2.98
CA LEU A 91 12.05 -9.78 2.32
C LEU A 91 13.44 -9.22 2.62
N THR A 92 13.53 -7.90 2.75
CA THR A 92 14.79 -7.17 3.00
C THR A 92 15.05 -6.90 4.49
N GLY A 93 14.03 -7.14 5.34
CA GLY A 93 14.06 -6.88 6.77
C GLY A 93 14.92 -7.85 7.59
N ARG A 94 15.19 -7.46 8.85
CA ARG A 94 15.92 -8.30 9.83
C ARG A 94 15.05 -9.34 10.53
N ILE A 95 13.73 -9.18 10.45
CA ILE A 95 12.77 -10.12 11.02
C ILE A 95 12.53 -11.23 10.00
N ASN A 96 12.30 -12.44 10.48
CA ASN A 96 11.97 -13.55 9.61
C ASN A 96 10.74 -13.22 8.74
N PHE A 97 10.93 -13.23 7.43
CA PHE A 97 9.89 -12.97 6.42
C PHE A 97 8.60 -13.77 6.67
N ARG A 98 8.71 -15.05 7.05
CA ARG A 98 7.53 -15.91 7.30
C ARG A 98 6.70 -15.42 8.48
N PHE A 99 7.33 -14.92 9.54
CA PHE A 99 6.61 -14.40 10.70
C PHE A 99 5.87 -13.11 10.37
N MET A 100 6.52 -12.22 9.61
CA MET A 100 5.88 -11.01 9.09
C MET A 100 4.70 -11.35 8.19
N LYS A 101 4.92 -12.23 7.21
CA LYS A 101 3.89 -12.74 6.28
C LYS A 101 2.72 -13.36 7.00
N ARG A 102 3.00 -14.24 7.96
CA ARG A 102 1.96 -14.88 8.75
C ARG A 102 1.07 -13.87 9.45
N LEU A 103 1.66 -12.79 9.97
CA LEU A 103 0.92 -11.79 10.75
C LEU A 103 0.16 -10.78 9.88
N TYR A 104 0.75 -10.23 8.81
CA TYR A 104 -0.02 -9.32 7.95
C TYR A 104 -1.14 -10.06 7.22
N GLU A 105 -0.90 -11.32 6.79
CA GLU A 105 -1.97 -12.12 6.19
C GLU A 105 -3.08 -12.37 7.21
N HIS A 106 -2.74 -12.57 8.49
CA HIS A 106 -3.70 -12.77 9.58
C HIS A 106 -4.75 -11.68 9.61
N PHE A 107 -4.33 -10.43 9.61
CA PHE A 107 -5.24 -9.29 9.62
C PHE A 107 -5.82 -8.96 8.23
N SER A 108 -5.14 -9.32 7.14
CA SER A 108 -5.66 -9.11 5.79
C SER A 108 -6.75 -10.08 5.41
N SER A 109 -6.77 -11.27 6.01
CA SER A 109 -7.68 -12.35 5.63
C SER A 109 -7.64 -12.68 4.14
N GLY A 110 -6.44 -12.59 3.55
CA GLY A 110 -6.21 -12.85 2.13
C GLY A 110 -6.57 -11.69 1.21
N LYS A 111 -6.94 -10.53 1.76
CA LYS A 111 -7.26 -9.33 0.99
C LYS A 111 -6.02 -8.49 0.75
N THR A 112 -5.62 -8.36 -0.51
CA THR A 112 -4.42 -7.60 -0.91
C THR A 112 -4.82 -6.39 -1.74
N LEU A 113 -4.16 -5.25 -1.49
CA LEU A 113 -4.29 -4.05 -2.31
C LEU A 113 -3.38 -4.12 -3.54
N ASN A 114 -3.84 -3.50 -4.63
CA ASN A 114 -3.08 -3.37 -5.86
C ASN A 114 -1.77 -2.59 -5.62
N PRO A 115 -0.71 -2.88 -6.39
CA PRO A 115 0.52 -2.10 -6.36
C PRO A 115 0.25 -0.62 -6.65
N SER A 116 1.06 0.26 -6.05
CA SER A 116 0.94 1.72 -6.21
C SER A 116 0.87 2.17 -7.67
N ILE A 117 1.69 1.58 -8.54
CA ILE A 117 1.73 1.91 -9.96
C ILE A 117 0.41 1.61 -10.69
N ILE A 118 -0.34 0.59 -10.26
CA ILE A 118 -1.66 0.28 -10.83
C ILE A 118 -2.68 1.33 -10.41
N VAL A 119 -2.63 1.77 -9.15
CA VAL A 119 -3.49 2.84 -8.63
C VAL A 119 -3.18 4.16 -9.36
N GLU A 120 -1.91 4.53 -9.45
CA GLU A 120 -1.44 5.71 -10.18
C GLU A 120 -1.88 5.66 -11.65
N ARG A 121 -1.61 4.55 -12.35
CA ARG A 121 -2.00 4.36 -13.75
C ARG A 121 -3.50 4.56 -13.96
N ASN A 122 -4.33 3.95 -13.12
CA ASN A 122 -5.78 4.03 -13.26
C ASN A 122 -6.27 5.47 -13.03
N GLN A 123 -5.75 6.16 -12.01
CA GLN A 123 -6.12 7.56 -11.75
C GLN A 123 -5.64 8.50 -12.87
N VAL A 124 -4.41 8.33 -13.34
CA VAL A 124 -3.83 9.14 -14.43
C VAL A 124 -4.59 8.92 -15.74
N ALA A 125 -4.93 7.68 -16.07
CA ALA A 125 -5.69 7.34 -17.28
C ALA A 125 -7.13 7.89 -17.22
N GLN A 126 -7.81 7.73 -16.08
CA GLN A 126 -9.15 8.27 -15.85
C GLN A 126 -9.16 9.81 -15.97
N HIS A 127 -8.18 10.46 -15.37
CA HIS A 127 -8.06 11.91 -15.45
C HIS A 127 -7.74 12.38 -16.87
N PHE A 128 -6.83 11.71 -17.57
CA PHE A 128 -6.50 12.04 -18.94
C PHE A 128 -7.70 11.94 -19.87
N GLU A 129 -8.54 10.90 -19.72
CA GLU A 129 -9.78 10.80 -20.48
C GLU A 129 -10.71 11.99 -20.23
N ALA A 130 -10.89 12.38 -18.97
CA ALA A 130 -11.69 13.54 -18.60
C ALA A 130 -11.12 14.85 -19.17
N TRP A 131 -9.81 15.02 -19.10
CA TRP A 131 -9.08 16.18 -19.61
C TRP A 131 -9.20 16.32 -21.13
N LEU A 132 -9.15 15.21 -21.88
CA LEU A 132 -9.39 15.21 -23.33
C LEU A 132 -10.82 15.66 -23.70
N GLU A 133 -11.77 15.44 -22.80
CA GLU A 133 -13.18 15.77 -22.97
C GLU A 133 -13.55 17.13 -22.35
N GLU A 134 -12.56 17.89 -21.87
CA GLU A 134 -12.74 19.18 -21.20
C GLU A 134 -13.72 19.11 -20.01
N ARG A 135 -13.77 17.96 -19.33
CA ARG A 135 -14.58 17.74 -18.14
C ARG A 135 -13.72 17.46 -16.92
N LYS A 136 -14.31 17.65 -15.74
CA LYS A 136 -13.68 17.31 -14.48
C LYS A 136 -13.66 15.79 -14.27
N ALA A 137 -12.56 15.26 -13.76
CA ALA A 137 -12.49 13.86 -13.35
C ALA A 137 -13.21 13.63 -12.02
N GLU A 138 -14.00 12.57 -11.93
CA GLU A 138 -14.69 12.16 -10.71
C GLU A 138 -14.10 10.86 -10.19
N PHE A 139 -13.31 10.93 -9.12
CA PHE A 139 -12.69 9.75 -8.54
C PHE A 139 -13.64 9.05 -7.56
N ASN A 140 -13.85 7.75 -7.76
CA ASN A 140 -14.49 6.89 -6.77
C ASN A 140 -13.45 6.45 -5.73
N PHE A 141 -13.71 6.75 -4.46
CA PHE A 141 -12.84 6.38 -3.34
C PHE A 141 -13.32 5.11 -2.60
N ASP A 142 -14.11 4.27 -3.26
CA ASP A 142 -14.41 2.93 -2.76
C ASP A 142 -13.11 2.09 -2.71
N PRO A 143 -12.69 1.58 -1.53
CA PRO A 143 -11.49 0.76 -1.43
C PRO A 143 -11.52 -0.53 -2.25
N GLN A 144 -12.70 -1.00 -2.70
CA GLN A 144 -12.77 -2.13 -3.63
C GLN A 144 -12.16 -1.83 -5.01
N GLU A 145 -12.05 -0.55 -5.41
CA GLU A 145 -11.43 -0.14 -6.68
C GLU A 145 -9.92 -0.43 -6.70
N ILE A 146 -9.29 -0.48 -5.52
CA ILE A 146 -7.86 -0.73 -5.37
C ILE A 146 -7.56 -2.10 -4.79
N ALA A 147 -8.55 -2.95 -4.56
CA ALA A 147 -8.37 -4.31 -4.08
C ALA A 147 -8.09 -5.26 -5.25
N PHE A 148 -7.18 -6.22 -5.05
CA PHE A 148 -6.89 -7.25 -6.05
C PHE A 148 -8.10 -8.17 -6.24
N GLU A 149 -8.67 -8.64 -5.13
CA GLU A 149 -10.01 -9.21 -5.08
C GLU A 149 -10.98 -8.06 -4.79
N ARG A 150 -11.87 -7.71 -5.74
CA ARG A 150 -12.86 -6.63 -5.64
C ARG A 150 -13.96 -6.87 -4.61
N ASP A 151 -13.59 -7.37 -3.44
CA ASP A 151 -14.48 -7.62 -2.32
C ASP A 151 -13.68 -7.64 -1.01
N LEU A 152 -13.62 -6.49 -0.35
CA LEU A 152 -12.96 -6.32 0.96
C LEU A 152 -13.91 -6.59 2.13
N HIS A 153 -15.20 -6.75 1.87
CA HIS A 153 -16.23 -6.80 2.90
C HIS A 153 -16.74 -8.21 3.17
N THR A 154 -16.41 -9.18 2.32
CA THR A 154 -16.70 -10.60 2.55
C THR A 154 -16.25 -11.14 3.90
N TRP A 155 -17.05 -12.05 4.45
CA TRP A 155 -16.74 -12.78 5.67
C TRP A 155 -15.43 -13.55 5.56
N SER A 156 -14.58 -13.40 6.57
CA SER A 156 -13.29 -14.08 6.66
C SER A 156 -13.45 -15.33 7.50
N VAL A 157 -13.65 -16.50 6.86
CA VAL A 157 -13.99 -17.75 7.54
C VAL A 157 -12.81 -18.73 7.60
N GLY A 158 -12.50 -19.19 8.82
CA GLY A 158 -11.82 -20.43 9.24
C GLY A 158 -10.55 -20.91 8.53
N LEU A 159 -10.60 -21.15 7.22
CA LEU A 159 -9.52 -21.76 6.46
C LEU A 159 -8.77 -20.69 5.66
N ARG A 160 -7.47 -20.55 5.92
CA ARG A 160 -6.58 -19.82 5.03
C ARG A 160 -5.58 -20.75 4.38
N ILE A 161 -5.56 -20.72 3.06
CA ILE A 161 -4.52 -21.33 2.25
C ILE A 161 -3.64 -20.20 1.74
N SER A 162 -2.37 -20.21 2.16
CA SER A 162 -1.37 -19.28 1.66
C SER A 162 -0.32 -20.07 0.89
N VAL A 163 -0.22 -19.83 -0.41
CA VAL A 163 0.79 -20.45 -1.27
C VAL A 163 1.96 -19.47 -1.35
N GLY A 164 2.98 -19.68 -0.52
CA GLY A 164 4.21 -18.89 -0.55
C GLY A 164 5.32 -19.66 -1.25
N GLY A 165 5.81 -19.15 -2.39
CA GLY A 165 7.11 -19.56 -2.92
C GLY A 165 8.24 -19.03 -2.05
N ARG A 166 9.40 -19.71 -2.06
CA ARG A 166 10.65 -19.05 -1.63
C ARG A 166 10.93 -17.89 -2.59
N PRO A 167 11.59 -16.81 -2.14
CA PRO A 167 12.04 -15.77 -3.05
C PRO A 167 12.81 -16.40 -4.20
N TYR A 168 12.53 -15.98 -5.44
CA TYR A 168 13.25 -16.53 -6.58
C TYR A 168 14.72 -16.06 -6.53
N PRO A 169 15.67 -16.82 -7.11
CA PRO A 169 17.07 -16.43 -7.15
C PRO A 169 17.25 -15.00 -7.69
N GLY A 170 18.00 -14.16 -6.99
CA GLY A 170 18.23 -12.76 -7.37
C GLY A 170 17.15 -11.76 -6.91
N GLN A 171 15.98 -12.20 -6.43
CA GLN A 171 14.90 -11.28 -6.01
C GLN A 171 15.34 -10.32 -4.89
N VAL A 172 15.96 -10.86 -3.84
CA VAL A 172 16.39 -10.07 -2.67
C VAL A 172 17.54 -9.12 -3.05
N GLU A 173 18.47 -9.57 -3.90
CA GLU A 173 19.59 -8.77 -4.38
C GLU A 173 19.11 -7.61 -5.25
N ASN A 174 18.14 -7.85 -6.14
CA ASN A 174 17.53 -6.82 -6.98
C ASN A 174 16.76 -5.77 -6.15
N LEU A 175 16.03 -6.21 -5.11
CA LEU A 175 15.36 -5.30 -4.17
C LEU A 175 16.38 -4.45 -3.39
N GLN A 176 17.46 -5.05 -2.90
CA GLN A 176 18.52 -4.33 -2.18
C GLN A 176 19.24 -3.33 -3.09
N LYS A 177 19.52 -3.70 -4.34
CA LYS A 177 20.13 -2.82 -5.34
C LYS A 177 19.22 -1.64 -5.67
N THR A 178 17.93 -1.90 -5.87
CA THR A 178 16.93 -0.85 -6.11
C THR A 178 16.85 0.10 -4.92
N ASN A 179 16.74 -0.42 -3.69
CA ASN A 179 16.70 0.38 -2.47
C ASN A 179 17.95 1.25 -2.30
N ALA A 180 19.15 0.70 -2.58
CA ALA A 180 20.40 1.43 -2.50
C ALA A 180 20.46 2.58 -3.53
N MET A 181 20.01 2.32 -4.77
CA MET A 181 19.92 3.35 -5.81
C MET A 181 18.93 4.46 -5.43
N THR A 182 17.75 4.09 -4.90
CA THR A 182 16.76 5.08 -4.43
C THR A 182 17.30 5.89 -3.26
N GLU A 183 18.01 5.29 -2.32
CA GLU A 183 18.64 5.99 -1.20
C GLU A 183 19.72 6.99 -1.69
N GLU A 184 20.53 6.61 -2.68
CA GLU A 184 21.55 7.48 -3.27
C GLU A 184 20.92 8.67 -4.02
N GLN A 185 19.92 8.43 -4.85
CA GLN A 185 19.17 9.47 -5.55
C GLN A 185 18.51 10.44 -4.56
N LEU A 186 17.89 9.91 -3.51
CA LEU A 186 17.26 10.71 -2.47
C LEU A 186 18.28 11.55 -1.71
N LYS A 187 19.48 11.03 -1.41
CA LYS A 187 20.56 11.82 -0.80
C LYS A 187 21.00 12.99 -1.69
N ALA A 188 21.16 12.75 -3.00
CA ALA A 188 21.53 13.80 -3.94
C ALA A 188 20.48 14.91 -4.00
N VAL A 189 19.19 14.54 -4.09
CA VAL A 189 18.07 15.47 -4.08
C VAL A 189 17.96 16.20 -2.72
N TRP A 190 18.21 15.51 -1.62
CA TRP A 190 18.17 16.09 -0.27
C TRP A 190 19.22 17.18 -0.07
N GLU A 191 20.46 16.97 -0.53
CA GLU A 191 21.50 18.00 -0.47
C GLU A 191 21.17 19.21 -1.34
N ARG A 192 20.53 18.99 -2.49
CA ARG A 192 19.97 20.08 -3.30
C ARG A 192 18.91 20.86 -2.53
N TRP A 193 17.94 20.19 -1.90
CA TRP A 193 16.89 20.85 -1.11
C TRP A 193 17.42 21.65 0.08
N LYS A 194 18.48 21.18 0.75
CA LYS A 194 19.15 21.94 1.83
C LYS A 194 19.71 23.29 1.36
N ASN A 195 20.22 23.33 0.13
CA ASN A 195 20.86 24.51 -0.45
C ASN A 195 19.84 25.49 -1.06
N GLU A 196 18.71 24.98 -1.54
CA GLU A 196 17.66 25.77 -2.21
C GLU A 196 16.63 26.35 -1.23
N LYS A 197 17.06 27.27 -0.36
CA LYS A 197 16.21 27.86 0.70
C LYS A 197 15.14 28.85 0.21
N ASN A 198 15.26 29.35 -1.02
CA ASN A 198 14.36 30.36 -1.57
C ASN A 198 13.16 29.76 -2.31
N VAL A 199 13.07 28.43 -2.42
CA VAL A 199 11.97 27.77 -3.11
C VAL A 199 10.84 27.51 -2.12
N GLY A 200 9.71 28.19 -2.32
CA GLY A 200 8.53 28.02 -1.48
C GLY A 200 7.86 26.65 -1.64
N PHE A 201 7.09 26.24 -0.64
CA PHE A 201 6.38 24.95 -0.61
C PHE A 201 5.51 24.70 -1.86
N VAL A 202 4.72 25.70 -2.28
CA VAL A 202 3.85 25.56 -3.47
C VAL A 202 4.68 25.41 -4.74
N ALA A 203 5.81 26.11 -4.85
CA ALA A 203 6.72 25.97 -5.99
C ALA A 203 7.32 24.56 -6.04
N ARG A 204 7.65 23.98 -4.87
CA ARG A 204 8.09 22.57 -4.78
C ARG A 204 7.01 21.60 -5.21
N VAL A 205 5.77 21.78 -4.76
CA VAL A 205 4.65 20.93 -5.21
C VAL A 205 4.56 20.94 -6.74
N LYS A 206 4.58 22.12 -7.37
CA LYS A 206 4.55 22.23 -8.84
C LYS A 206 5.76 21.61 -9.52
N GLU A 207 6.95 21.74 -8.94
CA GLU A 207 8.17 21.10 -9.43
C GLU A 207 8.05 19.57 -9.42
N GLU A 208 7.62 18.99 -8.29
CA GLU A 208 7.44 17.54 -8.15
C GLU A 208 6.37 17.02 -9.11
N THR A 209 5.25 17.74 -9.24
CA THR A 209 4.18 17.39 -10.20
C THR A 209 4.71 17.41 -11.65
N GLY A 210 5.48 18.43 -12.02
CA GLY A 210 6.10 18.52 -13.36
C GLY A 210 7.20 17.48 -13.61
N GLY A 211 7.69 16.83 -12.56
CA GLY A 211 8.63 15.71 -12.63
C GLY A 211 8.00 14.43 -13.18
N LEU A 212 6.68 14.23 -13.04
CA LEU A 212 5.97 13.00 -13.41
C LEU A 212 6.23 12.60 -14.86
N GLY A 213 5.86 13.47 -15.81
CA GLY A 213 6.00 13.17 -17.25
C GLY A 213 7.45 12.92 -17.67
N LYS A 214 8.39 13.72 -17.13
CA LYS A 214 9.84 13.55 -17.39
C LYS A 214 10.34 12.21 -16.87
N GLY A 215 9.93 11.81 -15.67
CA GLY A 215 10.27 10.53 -15.06
C GLY A 215 9.78 9.34 -15.89
N LEU A 216 8.51 9.36 -16.29
CA LEU A 216 7.90 8.31 -17.12
C LEU A 216 8.61 8.17 -18.48
N ILE A 217 8.78 9.29 -19.21
CA ILE A 217 9.45 9.28 -20.52
C ILE A 217 10.90 8.79 -20.40
N THR A 218 11.62 9.21 -19.35
CA THR A 218 12.99 8.76 -19.12
C THR A 218 13.06 7.26 -18.84
N ALA A 219 12.15 6.72 -18.03
CA ALA A 219 12.09 5.29 -17.73
C ALA A 219 11.82 4.45 -18.99
N VAL A 220 10.85 4.87 -19.83
CA VAL A 220 10.56 4.19 -21.10
C VAL A 220 11.76 4.24 -22.04
N ARG A 221 12.43 5.40 -22.17
CA ARG A 221 13.64 5.53 -23.00
C ARG A 221 14.77 4.62 -22.52
N GLN A 222 15.06 4.61 -21.22
CA GLN A 222 16.09 3.76 -20.63
C GLN A 222 15.80 2.27 -20.87
N PHE A 223 14.53 1.86 -20.76
CA PHE A 223 14.12 0.49 -21.07
C PHE A 223 14.34 0.16 -22.56
N ALA A 224 13.92 1.04 -23.47
CA ALA A 224 14.13 0.84 -24.91
C ALA A 224 15.62 0.71 -25.28
N GLU A 225 16.48 1.57 -24.71
CA GLU A 225 17.93 1.51 -24.89
C GLU A 225 18.55 0.23 -24.31
N ARG A 226 18.08 -0.23 -23.15
CA ARG A 226 18.52 -1.48 -22.53
C ARG A 226 18.12 -2.69 -23.38
N ARG A 227 16.86 -2.77 -23.80
CA ARG A 227 16.35 -3.83 -24.67
C ARG A 227 17.07 -3.87 -26.01
N ALA A 228 17.34 -2.71 -26.63
CA ALA A 228 18.07 -2.63 -27.89
C ALA A 228 19.50 -3.17 -27.75
N ARG A 229 20.19 -2.85 -26.64
CA ARG A 229 21.52 -3.38 -26.34
C ARG A 229 21.50 -4.90 -26.13
N ALA A 230 20.55 -5.43 -25.36
CA ALA A 230 20.41 -6.87 -25.18
C ALA A 230 20.16 -7.61 -26.50
N MET A 231 19.24 -7.10 -27.33
CA MET A 231 18.97 -7.65 -28.66
C MET A 231 20.19 -7.61 -29.58
N ALA A 232 20.97 -6.52 -29.57
CA ALA A 232 22.19 -6.43 -30.37
C ALA A 232 23.22 -7.50 -29.99
N ARG A 233 23.41 -7.77 -28.69
CA ARG A 233 24.33 -8.81 -28.21
C ARG A 233 23.88 -10.21 -28.62
N ILE A 234 22.59 -10.49 -28.53
CA ILE A 234 22.00 -11.77 -28.97
C ILE A 234 22.21 -11.97 -30.48
N VAL A 235 21.91 -10.95 -31.29
CA VAL A 235 22.08 -11.00 -32.75
C VAL A 235 23.56 -11.15 -33.14
N ALA A 236 24.48 -10.55 -32.38
CA ALA A 236 25.92 -10.69 -32.58
C ALA A 236 26.47 -12.08 -32.18
N GLY A 237 25.64 -12.97 -31.64
CA GLY A 237 26.06 -14.30 -31.20
C GLY A 237 26.93 -14.28 -29.94
N GLU A 238 26.91 -13.19 -29.16
CA GLU A 238 27.59 -13.13 -27.88
C GLU A 238 26.93 -14.09 -26.89
N ASN A 239 27.73 -14.69 -26.01
CA ASN A 239 27.19 -15.47 -24.89
C ASN A 239 26.53 -14.50 -23.90
N TYR A 240 25.22 -14.29 -24.08
CA TYR A 240 24.41 -13.38 -23.29
C TYR A 240 23.53 -14.19 -22.33
N GLU A 241 23.73 -13.96 -21.03
CA GLU A 241 22.86 -14.49 -19.99
C GLU A 241 21.56 -13.69 -20.00
N MET A 242 20.44 -14.36 -20.26
CA MET A 242 19.14 -13.69 -20.37
C MET A 242 18.71 -13.08 -19.04
N ASP A 243 18.59 -11.77 -19.00
CA ASP A 243 17.96 -11.03 -17.91
C ASP A 243 16.52 -10.68 -18.29
N LEU A 244 15.55 -11.04 -17.45
CA LEU A 244 14.14 -10.70 -17.69
C LEU A 244 13.93 -9.18 -17.72
N ASP A 245 14.71 -8.40 -16.97
CA ASP A 245 14.59 -6.93 -16.90
C ASP A 245 15.00 -6.23 -18.23
N ASP A 246 15.68 -6.96 -19.12
CA ASP A 246 16.03 -6.48 -20.46
C ASP A 246 14.86 -6.61 -21.45
N PHE A 247 13.87 -7.46 -21.16
CA PHE A 247 12.73 -7.74 -22.04
C PHE A 247 11.38 -7.39 -21.44
N MET A 248 11.27 -7.39 -20.12
CA MET A 248 10.06 -7.01 -19.39
C MET A 248 10.00 -5.49 -19.25
N PRO A 249 8.99 -4.81 -19.84
CA PRO A 249 8.85 -3.38 -19.67
C PRO A 249 8.61 -3.03 -18.19
N PRO A 250 9.19 -1.92 -17.71
CA PRO A 250 8.89 -1.45 -16.36
C PRO A 250 7.41 -1.08 -16.27
N MET A 251 6.80 -1.23 -15.08
CA MET A 251 5.38 -0.90 -14.88
C MET A 251 5.04 0.57 -15.17
N SER A 252 6.03 1.47 -15.16
CA SER A 252 5.86 2.87 -15.60
C SER A 252 5.52 3.01 -17.08
N ASN A 253 5.90 2.04 -17.91
CA ASN A 253 5.50 1.98 -19.32
C ASN A 253 3.98 1.83 -19.48
N ASP A 254 3.31 1.14 -18.54
CA ASP A 254 1.87 0.93 -18.59
C ASP A 254 1.08 2.24 -18.51
N ILE A 255 1.60 3.27 -17.83
CA ILE A 255 0.97 4.60 -17.77
C ILE A 255 0.98 5.24 -19.15
N LEU A 256 2.15 5.31 -19.79
CA LEU A 256 2.26 5.91 -21.12
C LEU A 256 1.44 5.13 -22.16
N GLU A 257 1.47 3.79 -22.10
CA GLU A 257 0.63 2.96 -22.96
C GLU A 257 -0.87 3.19 -22.72
N ALA A 258 -1.31 3.33 -21.47
CA ALA A 258 -2.70 3.64 -21.16
C ALA A 258 -3.12 4.99 -21.78
N LEU A 259 -2.28 6.03 -21.63
CA LEU A 259 -2.52 7.34 -22.24
C LEU A 259 -2.58 7.25 -23.78
N MET A 260 -1.64 6.54 -24.41
CA MET A 260 -1.64 6.34 -25.85
C MET A 260 -2.89 5.60 -26.33
N ARG A 261 -3.33 4.57 -25.61
CA ARG A 261 -4.55 3.81 -25.93
C ARG A 261 -5.80 4.69 -25.80
N THR A 262 -5.90 5.49 -24.74
CA THR A 262 -7.02 6.43 -24.54
C THR A 262 -7.04 7.50 -25.63
N ALA A 263 -5.90 8.09 -25.99
CA ALA A 263 -5.85 9.08 -27.07
C ALA A 263 -6.26 8.47 -28.43
N ARG A 264 -5.77 7.27 -28.74
CA ARG A 264 -6.14 6.55 -29.97
C ARG A 264 -7.62 6.18 -30.02
N SER A 265 -8.22 5.77 -28.89
CA SER A 265 -9.65 5.43 -28.85
C SER A 265 -10.55 6.65 -29.07
N LYS A 266 -10.05 7.87 -28.83
CA LYS A 266 -10.70 9.15 -29.18
C LYS A 266 -10.38 9.61 -30.62
N GLY A 267 -9.73 8.79 -31.44
CA GLY A 267 -9.51 9.06 -32.87
C GLY A 267 -8.31 9.94 -33.21
N LEU A 268 -7.39 10.18 -32.27
CA LEU A 268 -6.18 10.96 -32.54
C LEU A 268 -5.19 10.17 -33.40
N SER A 269 -4.54 10.85 -34.36
CA SER A 269 -3.43 10.28 -35.13
C SER A 269 -2.16 10.15 -34.27
N GLU A 270 -1.20 9.31 -34.68
CA GLU A 270 0.06 9.09 -33.92
C GLU A 270 0.81 10.38 -33.58
N GLN A 271 0.88 11.33 -34.51
CA GLN A 271 1.54 12.61 -34.25
C GLN A 271 0.78 13.43 -33.20
N GLN A 272 -0.55 13.48 -33.30
CA GLN A 272 -1.40 14.17 -32.33
C GLN A 272 -1.37 13.51 -30.95
N VAL A 273 -1.24 12.18 -30.87
CA VAL A 273 -1.12 11.46 -29.60
C VAL A 273 0.10 11.94 -28.82
N ALA A 274 1.27 11.98 -29.45
CA ALA A 274 2.51 12.40 -28.80
C ALA A 274 2.43 13.86 -28.33
N GLU A 275 1.99 14.78 -29.20
CA GLU A 275 1.83 16.20 -28.87
C GLU A 275 0.82 16.42 -27.74
N THR A 276 -0.28 15.66 -27.73
CA THR A 276 -1.34 15.76 -26.72
C THR A 276 -0.87 15.26 -25.36
N ILE A 277 -0.14 14.14 -25.30
CA ILE A 277 0.44 13.62 -24.05
C ILE A 277 1.46 14.60 -23.47
N VAL A 278 2.29 15.21 -24.31
CA VAL A 278 3.23 16.26 -23.87
C VAL A 278 2.49 17.48 -23.34
N ARG A 279 1.40 17.92 -24.01
CA ARG A 279 0.57 19.03 -23.53
C ARG A 279 -0.05 18.71 -22.17
N TYR A 280 -0.59 17.50 -22.01
CA TYR A 280 -1.17 17.04 -20.75
C TYR A 280 -0.16 17.05 -19.60
N PHE A 281 1.05 16.51 -19.81
CA PHE A 281 2.07 16.50 -18.75
C PHE A 281 2.64 17.89 -18.40
N ASN A 282 2.43 18.89 -19.25
CA ASN A 282 2.79 20.28 -18.97
C ASN A 282 1.67 21.06 -18.26
N ASP A 283 0.46 20.50 -18.17
CA ASP A 283 -0.67 21.09 -17.46
C ASP A 283 -0.61 20.74 -15.97
N ILE A 284 0.27 21.44 -15.24
CA ILE A 284 0.57 21.16 -13.83
C ILE A 284 -0.67 21.28 -12.94
N ASP A 285 -1.53 22.26 -13.23
CA ASP A 285 -2.72 22.49 -12.41
C ASP A 285 -3.74 21.35 -12.61
N ALA A 286 -3.89 20.83 -13.84
CA ALA A 286 -4.70 19.64 -14.10
C ALA A 286 -4.10 18.38 -13.45
N LEU A 287 -2.78 18.16 -13.53
CA LEU A 287 -2.15 16.99 -12.89
C LEU A 287 -2.34 16.97 -11.36
N LEU A 288 -2.47 18.14 -10.72
CA LEU A 288 -2.77 18.24 -9.29
C LEU A 288 -4.20 17.83 -8.93
N GLU A 289 -5.10 17.62 -9.89
CA GLU A 289 -6.42 17.04 -9.62
C GLU A 289 -6.33 15.53 -9.34
N ILE A 290 -5.26 14.87 -9.79
CA ILE A 290 -5.06 13.43 -9.62
C ILE A 290 -4.64 13.15 -8.17
N PRO A 291 -5.40 12.35 -7.39
CA PRO A 291 -5.13 12.13 -5.97
C PRO A 291 -3.71 11.66 -5.67
N TYR A 292 -3.23 10.64 -6.36
CA TYR A 292 -1.89 10.08 -6.18
C TYR A 292 -0.79 11.13 -6.42
N VAL A 293 -0.88 11.85 -7.54
CA VAL A 293 0.11 12.86 -7.94
C VAL A 293 0.12 14.01 -6.94
N ARG A 294 -1.06 14.46 -6.50
CA ARG A 294 -1.17 15.53 -5.52
C ARG A 294 -0.61 15.14 -4.15
N ILE A 295 -0.99 13.97 -3.63
CA ILE A 295 -0.52 13.50 -2.32
C ILE A 295 1.00 13.32 -2.35
N SER A 296 1.53 12.66 -3.38
CA SER A 296 2.98 12.45 -3.52
C SER A 296 3.75 13.77 -3.64
N SER A 297 3.29 14.69 -4.49
CA SER A 297 3.90 16.02 -4.66
C SER A 297 3.90 16.82 -3.36
N VAL A 298 2.81 16.76 -2.60
CA VAL A 298 2.68 17.43 -1.29
C VAL A 298 3.64 16.81 -0.26
N MET A 299 3.75 15.49 -0.21
CA MET A 299 4.65 14.80 0.71
C MET A 299 6.13 15.07 0.37
N PHE A 300 6.52 15.02 -0.90
CA PHE A 300 7.89 15.37 -1.33
C PHE A 300 8.22 16.84 -1.07
N ALA A 301 7.27 17.75 -1.32
CA ALA A 301 7.44 19.16 -0.95
C ALA A 301 7.60 19.35 0.58
N GLY A 302 6.92 18.54 1.39
CA GLY A 302 7.08 18.50 2.84
C GLY A 302 8.47 18.04 3.26
N LEU A 303 9.00 16.99 2.62
CA LEU A 303 10.37 16.53 2.82
C LEU A 303 11.39 17.61 2.43
N ALA A 304 11.21 18.25 1.27
CA ALA A 304 12.05 19.36 0.83
C ALA A 304 12.03 20.54 1.81
N HIS A 305 10.84 20.88 2.34
CA HIS A 305 10.70 21.93 3.34
C HIS A 305 11.45 21.61 4.65
N ARG A 306 11.40 20.36 5.11
CA ARG A 306 12.14 19.92 6.30
C ARG A 306 13.66 19.91 6.06
N ALA A 307 14.10 19.48 4.87
CA ALA A 307 15.51 19.54 4.48
C ALA A 307 16.03 21.00 4.52
N ALA A 308 15.29 21.94 3.93
CA ALA A 308 15.63 23.37 3.93
C ALA A 308 15.63 23.99 5.36
N ASN A 309 14.77 23.49 6.25
CA ASN A 309 14.66 23.93 7.65
C ASN A 309 15.60 23.18 8.62
N GLY A 310 16.60 22.46 8.13
CA GLY A 310 17.70 21.94 8.95
C GLY A 310 17.55 20.49 9.43
N GLN A 311 16.61 19.72 8.90
CA GLN A 311 16.62 18.26 9.10
C GLN A 311 17.90 17.67 8.48
N LYS A 312 18.74 17.05 9.32
CA LYS A 312 20.09 16.65 8.93
C LYS A 312 20.13 15.51 7.92
N LYS A 313 19.23 14.53 8.06
CA LYS A 313 19.25 13.28 7.30
C LYS A 313 17.96 13.12 6.47
N PRO A 314 18.07 12.64 5.22
CA PRO A 314 16.91 12.22 4.45
C PRO A 314 16.22 11.02 5.10
N PRO A 315 14.96 10.73 4.73
CA PRO A 315 14.36 9.44 5.03
C PRO A 315 15.15 8.32 4.35
N ARG A 316 15.00 7.09 4.84
CA ARG A 316 15.73 5.93 4.29
C ARG A 316 15.10 5.38 3.02
N SER A 317 13.83 5.66 2.80
CA SER A 317 13.03 5.15 1.70
C SER A 317 12.00 6.19 1.28
N THR A 318 11.48 6.05 0.06
CA THR A 318 10.32 6.79 -0.45
C THR A 318 9.05 5.92 -0.46
N ALA A 319 9.13 4.67 -0.01
CA ALA A 319 8.01 3.73 0.05
C ALA A 319 6.80 4.32 0.78
N ASP A 320 7.04 5.04 1.89
CA ASP A 320 5.99 5.71 2.66
C ASP A 320 5.18 6.71 1.81
N VAL A 321 5.88 7.50 0.99
CA VAL A 321 5.23 8.44 0.07
C VAL A 321 4.37 7.69 -0.94
N GLN A 322 4.89 6.62 -1.52
CA GLN A 322 4.19 5.88 -2.57
C GLN A 322 2.94 5.17 -2.04
N PHE A 323 3.03 4.45 -0.91
CA PHE A 323 1.87 3.72 -0.38
C PHE A 323 0.82 4.70 0.15
N ILE A 324 1.23 5.77 0.84
CA ILE A 324 0.28 6.78 1.34
C ILE A 324 -0.43 7.44 0.17
N SER A 325 0.30 7.84 -0.88
CA SER A 325 -0.31 8.43 -2.09
C SER A 325 -1.29 7.49 -2.78
N SER A 326 -1.07 6.17 -2.66
CA SER A 326 -1.93 5.16 -3.28
C SER A 326 -3.16 4.84 -2.44
N TYR A 327 -3.04 4.78 -1.11
CA TYR A 327 -4.05 4.18 -0.24
C TYR A 327 -4.79 5.21 0.62
N LEU A 328 -4.21 6.38 0.87
CA LEU A 328 -4.86 7.47 1.64
C LEU A 328 -6.26 7.82 1.12
N PRO A 329 -6.53 7.90 -0.20
CA PRO A 329 -7.87 8.24 -0.67
C PRO A 329 -8.92 7.17 -0.35
N TYR A 330 -8.51 5.90 -0.24
CA TYR A 330 -9.40 4.74 -0.27
C TYR A 330 -9.64 4.11 1.10
N CYS A 331 -8.73 4.28 2.06
CA CYS A 331 -8.88 3.67 3.38
C CYS A 331 -9.71 4.53 4.35
N ASP A 332 -10.42 3.88 5.29
CA ASP A 332 -11.08 4.60 6.39
C ASP A 332 -10.07 5.13 7.42
N ALA A 333 -8.94 4.42 7.59
CA ALA A 333 -7.88 4.81 8.51
C ALA A 333 -6.51 4.26 8.08
N LEU A 334 -5.45 4.99 8.41
CA LEU A 334 -4.05 4.55 8.27
C LEU A 334 -3.34 4.69 9.62
N PHE A 335 -2.56 3.69 10.00
CA PHE A 335 -1.58 3.81 11.08
C PHE A 335 -0.17 3.83 10.50
N VAL A 336 0.44 5.01 10.49
CA VAL A 336 1.75 5.27 9.87
C VAL A 336 2.75 5.76 10.91
N ASP A 337 4.02 5.83 10.53
CA ASP A 337 5.06 6.36 11.40
C ASP A 337 4.85 7.87 11.72
N LYS A 338 5.57 8.40 12.71
CA LYS A 338 5.41 9.78 13.17
C LYS A 338 5.81 10.81 12.11
N GLU A 339 6.83 10.52 11.32
CA GLU A 339 7.36 11.37 10.28
C GLU A 339 6.33 11.54 9.15
N SER A 340 5.78 10.43 8.66
CA SER A 340 4.73 10.39 7.64
C SER A 340 3.44 11.05 8.12
N ALA A 341 2.98 10.73 9.34
CA ALA A 341 1.79 11.37 9.91
C ALA A 341 1.94 12.90 10.04
N SER A 342 3.16 13.38 10.33
CA SER A 342 3.46 14.81 10.40
C SER A 342 3.48 15.46 9.00
N LEU A 343 3.98 14.77 7.96
CA LEU A 343 3.94 15.28 6.57
C LEU A 343 2.51 15.51 6.07
N LEU A 344 1.55 14.72 6.56
CA LEU A 344 0.13 14.82 6.20
C LEU A 344 -0.65 15.88 6.98
N LYS A 345 -0.07 16.46 8.04
CA LYS A 345 -0.78 17.36 8.97
C LYS A 345 -0.10 18.72 9.11
N GLU A 346 1.23 18.76 9.08
CA GLU A 346 2.04 19.93 9.36
C GLU A 346 2.45 20.62 8.06
N PHE A 347 1.56 21.46 7.54
CA PHE A 347 1.81 22.27 6.36
C PHE A 347 2.30 23.68 6.75
N PRO A 348 3.14 24.31 5.92
CA PRO A 348 3.44 25.73 6.03
C PRO A 348 2.16 26.59 6.12
N LYS A 349 2.23 27.72 6.85
CA LYS A 349 1.04 28.57 7.11
C LYS A 349 0.35 29.03 5.82
N ASN A 350 1.14 29.38 4.80
CA ASN A 350 0.65 29.90 3.52
C ASN A 350 0.27 28.81 2.51
N THR A 351 0.19 27.53 2.92
CA THR A 351 -0.23 26.45 2.04
C THR A 351 -1.72 26.58 1.67
N PRO A 352 -2.05 26.66 0.37
CA PRO A 352 -3.44 26.68 -0.11
C PRO A 352 -4.28 25.49 0.37
N GLU A 353 -5.58 25.70 0.51
CA GLU A 353 -6.50 24.69 1.07
C GLU A 353 -6.52 23.39 0.26
N TYR A 354 -6.50 23.47 -1.07
CA TYR A 354 -6.52 22.31 -1.97
C TYR A 354 -5.24 21.43 -1.88
N LEU A 355 -4.18 21.91 -1.24
CA LEU A 355 -2.94 21.15 -0.97
C LEU A 355 -2.88 20.59 0.45
N ARG A 356 -3.90 20.83 1.27
CA ARG A 356 -3.96 20.33 2.66
C ARG A 356 -4.60 18.95 2.80
N LEU A 357 -5.01 18.35 1.68
CA LEU A 357 -5.46 16.95 1.60
C LEU A 357 -6.68 16.61 2.49
N LYS A 358 -7.49 17.62 2.87
CA LYS A 358 -8.60 17.45 3.82
C LYS A 358 -9.82 16.75 3.22
N GLU A 359 -9.89 16.67 1.90
CA GLU A 359 -10.97 15.96 1.19
C GLU A 359 -10.88 14.44 1.32
N PHE A 360 -9.72 13.89 1.68
CA PHE A 360 -9.56 12.46 1.83
C PHE A 360 -10.07 12.01 3.20
N PRO A 361 -11.00 11.04 3.26
CA PRO A 361 -11.74 10.73 4.49
C PRO A 361 -10.92 9.97 5.55
N ALA A 362 -9.73 9.47 5.19
CA ALA A 362 -8.94 8.60 6.04
C ALA A 362 -8.50 9.25 7.36
N LYS A 363 -8.77 8.58 8.48
CA LYS A 363 -8.23 8.97 9.79
C LYS A 363 -6.75 8.57 9.89
N ILE A 364 -5.88 9.53 10.20
CA ILE A 364 -4.43 9.29 10.33
C ILE A 364 -4.01 9.13 11.78
N PHE A 365 -3.50 7.94 12.08
CA PHE A 365 -2.95 7.56 13.37
C PHE A 365 -1.43 7.32 13.28
N SER A 366 -0.76 7.49 14.42
CA SER A 366 0.65 7.20 14.61
C SER A 366 0.95 7.01 16.09
N LEU A 367 2.23 6.76 16.42
CA LEU A 367 2.69 6.69 17.80
C LEU A 367 2.53 8.01 18.59
N ASN A 368 2.13 9.13 17.96
CA ASN A 368 1.81 10.38 18.68
C ASN A 368 0.36 10.43 19.20
N ASN A 369 -0.55 9.62 18.67
CA ASN A 369 -1.95 9.58 19.08
C ASN A 369 -2.43 8.15 19.36
N LYS A 370 -1.55 7.34 19.97
CA LYS A 370 -1.80 5.94 20.38
C LYS A 370 -3.18 5.71 21.00
N LYS A 371 -3.56 6.53 21.99
CA LYS A 371 -4.84 6.38 22.70
C LYS A 371 -6.03 6.53 21.75
N ALA A 372 -6.01 7.56 20.90
CA ALA A 372 -7.09 7.79 19.93
C ALA A 372 -7.25 6.63 18.95
N PHE A 373 -6.17 5.92 18.62
CA PHE A 373 -6.26 4.73 17.77
C PHE A 373 -6.87 3.53 18.51
N LEU A 374 -6.49 3.30 19.77
CA LEU A 374 -7.09 2.24 20.57
C LEU A 374 -8.58 2.49 20.81
N ASP A 375 -8.95 3.73 21.13
CA ASP A 375 -10.34 4.16 21.31
C ASP A 375 -11.13 3.95 20.00
N TYR A 376 -10.54 4.31 18.84
CA TYR A 376 -11.15 4.06 17.53
C TYR A 376 -11.43 2.58 17.27
N LEU A 377 -10.52 1.68 17.64
CA LEU A 377 -10.75 0.23 17.48
C LEU A 377 -11.87 -0.28 18.40
N ASP A 378 -11.98 0.26 19.62
CA ASP A 378 -13.08 -0.10 20.53
C ASP A 378 -14.44 0.36 20.00
N GLU A 379 -14.53 1.59 19.52
CA GLU A 379 -15.74 2.13 18.90
C GLU A 379 -16.25 1.21 17.77
N LEU A 380 -15.34 0.77 16.89
CA LEU A 380 -15.69 -0.13 15.80
C LEU A 380 -16.22 -1.49 16.25
N VAL A 381 -15.77 -2.00 17.40
CA VAL A 381 -16.25 -3.28 17.96
C VAL A 381 -17.60 -3.11 18.65
N VAL A 382 -17.80 -1.98 19.33
CA VAL A 382 -19.07 -1.66 20.01
C VAL A 382 -20.21 -1.49 19.01
N ASP A 383 -19.92 -0.92 17.83
CA ASP A 383 -20.92 -0.65 16.80
C ASP A 383 -21.34 -1.90 15.99
N ILE A 384 -20.83 -3.09 16.32
CA ILE A 384 -21.15 -4.32 15.58
C ILE A 384 -22.58 -4.78 15.88
N PRO A 385 -23.40 -5.07 14.85
CA PRO A 385 -24.74 -5.60 15.01
C PRO A 385 -24.79 -6.90 15.84
N SER A 386 -25.83 -7.06 16.66
CA SER A 386 -25.97 -8.21 17.57
C SER A 386 -26.12 -9.55 16.83
N ASP A 387 -26.80 -9.57 15.69
CA ASP A 387 -26.96 -10.75 14.82
C ASP A 387 -25.61 -11.23 14.26
N GLN A 388 -24.72 -10.30 13.89
CA GLN A 388 -23.35 -10.62 13.50
C GLN A 388 -22.57 -11.27 14.64
N ILE A 389 -22.72 -10.78 15.88
CA ILE A 389 -22.08 -11.36 17.07
C ILE A 389 -22.62 -12.76 17.38
N GLU A 390 -23.93 -12.98 17.25
CA GLU A 390 -24.55 -14.29 17.46
C GLU A 390 -24.00 -15.34 16.48
N ILE A 391 -23.86 -14.98 15.21
CA ILE A 391 -23.26 -15.85 14.18
C ILE A 391 -21.80 -16.16 14.50
N LEU A 392 -21.03 -15.17 14.95
CA LEU A 392 -19.63 -15.39 15.32
C LEU A 392 -19.49 -16.34 16.51
N LYS A 393 -20.36 -16.19 17.52
CA LYS A 393 -20.42 -17.10 18.68
C LYS A 393 -20.83 -18.51 18.28
N ASP A 394 -21.73 -18.63 17.31
CA ASP A 394 -22.13 -19.92 16.79
C ASP A 394 -21.00 -20.62 16.04
N MET A 395 -20.31 -19.91 15.16
CA MET A 395 -19.23 -20.47 14.34
C MET A 395 -17.96 -20.78 15.13
N SER A 396 -17.61 -19.94 16.10
CA SER A 396 -16.30 -19.97 16.78
C SER A 396 -16.38 -20.12 18.31
N GLY A 397 -17.58 -20.25 18.87
CA GLY A 397 -17.82 -20.31 20.31
C GLY A 397 -17.87 -18.95 21.00
N ASN A 398 -18.18 -18.96 22.30
CA ASN A 398 -18.31 -17.73 23.11
C ASN A 398 -17.01 -16.91 23.21
N ASP A 399 -15.86 -17.56 23.05
CA ASP A 399 -14.52 -16.94 23.10
C ASP A 399 -14.00 -16.52 21.71
N TYR A 400 -14.89 -16.27 20.74
CA TYR A 400 -14.53 -15.98 19.34
C TYR A 400 -13.53 -14.81 19.19
N ASN A 401 -13.54 -13.84 20.12
CA ASN A 401 -12.68 -12.65 20.11
C ASN A 401 -11.34 -12.86 20.85
N LYS A 402 -11.07 -14.04 21.40
CA LYS A 402 -9.85 -14.32 22.16
C LYS A 402 -8.61 -14.10 21.28
N PRO A 403 -7.62 -13.28 21.67
CA PRO A 403 -6.44 -13.00 20.85
C PRO A 403 -5.61 -14.24 20.52
N TYR A 404 -5.12 -14.34 19.29
CA TYR A 404 -4.31 -15.48 18.83
C TYR A 404 -2.82 -15.34 19.18
N TRP A 405 -2.50 -15.41 20.47
CA TRP A 405 -1.14 -15.20 20.98
C TRP A 405 -0.09 -16.19 20.43
N SER A 406 -0.48 -17.43 20.11
CA SER A 406 0.45 -18.47 19.65
C SER A 406 0.68 -18.49 18.13
N ILE A 407 0.21 -17.48 17.39
CA ILE A 407 0.31 -17.43 15.92
C ILE A 407 1.74 -17.65 15.40
N ILE A 408 2.74 -17.05 16.05
CA ILE A 408 4.16 -17.20 15.67
C ILE A 408 4.73 -18.54 16.12
N GLU A 409 4.31 -19.05 17.29
CA GLU A 409 4.75 -20.36 17.79
C GLU A 409 4.28 -21.48 16.86
N HIS A 410 3.04 -21.41 16.37
CA HIS A 410 2.51 -22.37 15.39
C HIS A 410 3.27 -22.31 14.05
N GLU A 411 3.63 -21.11 13.59
CA GLU A 411 4.44 -20.94 12.37
C GLU A 411 5.83 -21.58 12.54
N LYS A 412 6.44 -21.50 13.73
CA LYS A 412 7.71 -22.19 14.04
C LYS A 412 7.59 -23.70 14.00
N ILE A 413 6.54 -24.28 14.59
CA ILE A 413 6.33 -25.74 14.64
C ILE A 413 6.16 -26.33 13.23
N SER A 414 5.50 -25.61 12.32
CA SER A 414 5.36 -26.03 10.92
C SER A 414 6.72 -26.25 10.21
N ARG A 415 7.80 -25.66 10.73
CA ARG A 415 9.18 -25.78 10.22
C ARG A 415 9.86 -27.09 10.60
N ASP A 416 9.51 -27.67 11.73
CA ASP A 416 10.19 -28.88 12.22
C ASP A 416 9.58 -30.16 11.63
N ARG A 417 8.49 -30.03 10.85
CA ARG A 417 7.73 -31.15 10.25
C ARG A 417 7.78 -31.22 8.72
N GLY A 418 8.54 -30.34 8.05
CA GLY A 418 8.75 -30.35 6.60
C GLY A 418 10.15 -29.92 6.26
#